data_AF-A0AAU4B8D7-F1
#
_entry.id   AF-A0AAU4B8D7-F1
#
_cell.length_a   1.000
_cell.length_b   1.000
_cell.length_c   1.000
_cell.angle_alpha   90.00
_cell.angle_beta   90.00
_cell.angle_gamma   90.00
#
_symmetry.space_group_name_H-M   'P 1'
#
loop_
_entity.id
_entity.type
_entity.pdbx_description
1 polymer ?
#
loop_
_entity_poly.entity_id
_entity_poly.type
_entity_poly.pdbx_seq_one_letter_code
_entity_poly.pdbx_strand_id
1 'polypeptide(L)'
;MTTRTTPERVDIGSTPGTPSGGGMRGALAAEWTKLWTIRSTYWGLAGALLLMVGLSLLMAQVTVSNNTDDRVKEHPGVVSTSDIATGSLDMVQFVVLALAILMITGEYATGSIHATLQWIPPRHRMLSAKAAIAAVVIFPFGVLLGLAGTAVAYPVLGKWGRLDAGDVVHDALMTGLYLAVLSVLILGVGSMLRSTAATLTSAFLFVMVLPAMLVNSRSKLLEHVADGLPSSAGRHLLNGDGPYPAPVALAIFAGWTAAALWGGVTVLRHRDA
;
A
#
# COMPACT_ATOMS: atom_id res chain seq x y z
N MET A 1 -10.64 45.23 63.39
CA MET A 1 -11.60 45.25 62.27
C MET A 1 -10.93 44.54 61.10
N THR A 2 -11.16 43.23 60.98
CA THR A 2 -10.45 42.33 60.05
C THR A 2 -11.45 41.80 59.05
N THR A 3 -11.36 42.28 57.81
CA THR A 3 -12.26 41.92 56.72
C THR A 3 -11.90 40.51 56.23
N ARG A 4 -12.78 39.54 56.47
CA ARG A 4 -12.66 38.17 55.96
C ARG A 4 -13.26 38.15 54.55
N THR A 5 -12.43 38.09 53.53
CA THR A 5 -12.87 37.82 52.14
C THR A 5 -13.06 36.32 51.97
N THR A 6 -14.31 35.90 51.79
CA THR A 6 -14.66 34.53 51.43
C THR A 6 -14.41 34.36 49.92
N PRO A 7 -13.64 33.36 49.46
CA PRO A 7 -13.48 33.13 48.04
C PRO A 7 -14.80 32.61 47.48
N GLU A 8 -15.37 33.36 46.53
CA GLU A 8 -16.52 32.93 45.74
C GLU A 8 -16.09 31.75 44.87
N ARG A 9 -16.60 30.55 45.22
CA ARG A 9 -16.37 29.34 44.45
C ARG A 9 -17.22 29.45 43.18
N VAL A 10 -16.59 29.82 42.07
CA VAL A 10 -17.19 29.73 40.74
C VAL A 10 -17.40 28.24 40.44
N ASP A 11 -18.63 27.77 40.57
CA ASP A 11 -19.05 26.46 40.09
C ASP A 11 -19.11 26.54 38.56
N ILE A 12 -17.98 26.20 37.92
CA ILE A 12 -17.93 25.97 36.49
C ILE A 12 -18.72 24.68 36.27
N GLY A 13 -20.01 24.81 35.95
CA GLY A 13 -20.88 23.67 35.70
C GLY A 13 -20.22 22.72 34.70
N SER A 14 -19.70 21.60 35.20
CA SER A 14 -19.25 20.50 34.37
C SER A 14 -20.49 19.80 33.84
N THR A 15 -21.09 20.38 32.80
CA THR A 15 -21.90 19.57 31.90
C THR A 15 -21.00 18.41 31.49
N PRO A 16 -21.38 17.15 31.75
CA PRO A 16 -20.65 16.02 31.22
C PRO A 16 -20.89 16.05 29.71
N GLY A 17 -20.10 16.86 29.01
CA GLY A 17 -19.96 16.76 27.58
C GLY A 17 -19.45 15.37 27.34
N THR A 18 -20.33 14.46 26.92
CA THR A 18 -19.93 13.20 26.31
C THR A 18 -18.80 13.54 25.35
N PRO A 19 -17.58 13.02 25.52
CA PRO A 19 -16.47 13.38 24.64
C PRO A 19 -16.80 12.80 23.26
N SER A 20 -17.54 13.54 22.44
CA SER A 20 -17.92 13.14 21.10
C SER A 20 -16.78 13.52 20.15
N GLY A 21 -15.55 13.07 20.45
CA GLY A 21 -14.54 12.92 19.42
C GLY A 21 -15.10 11.91 18.45
N GLY A 22 -15.59 12.37 17.28
CA GLY A 22 -16.64 11.83 16.40
C GLY A 22 -16.65 10.35 16.00
N GLY A 23 -16.33 9.43 16.91
CA GLY A 23 -16.22 8.00 16.71
C GLY A 23 -15.23 7.63 15.62
N MET A 24 -15.53 6.53 14.94
CA MET A 24 -14.79 6.09 13.75
C MET A 24 -14.93 7.09 12.60
N ARG A 25 -16.09 7.75 12.46
CA ARG A 25 -16.35 8.70 11.38
C ARG A 25 -15.44 9.94 11.46
N GLY A 26 -15.26 10.47 12.68
CA GLY A 26 -14.34 11.58 12.94
C GLY A 26 -12.88 11.20 12.70
N ALA A 27 -12.49 9.97 13.09
CA ALA A 27 -11.15 9.46 12.79
C ALA A 27 -10.89 9.34 11.28
N LEU A 28 -11.85 8.80 10.52
CA LEU A 28 -11.77 8.70 9.06
C LEU A 28 -11.70 10.09 8.40
N ALA A 29 -12.53 11.04 8.84
CA ALA A 29 -12.52 12.40 8.31
C ALA A 29 -11.18 13.11 8.57
N ALA A 30 -10.62 12.96 9.78
CA ALA A 30 -9.32 13.53 10.13
C ALA A 30 -8.18 12.96 9.27
N GLU A 31 -8.15 11.64 9.08
CA GLU A 31 -7.15 10.96 8.24
C GLU A 31 -7.28 11.37 6.77
N TRP A 32 -8.50 11.52 6.26
CA TRP A 32 -8.75 12.03 4.91
C TRP A 32 -8.16 13.43 4.72
N THR A 33 -8.49 14.38 5.61
CA THR A 33 -7.95 15.75 5.53
C THR A 33 -6.44 15.77 5.66
N LYS A 34 -5.86 14.97 6.57
CA LYS A 34 -4.41 14.90 6.77
C LYS A 34 -3.70 14.44 5.50
N LEU A 35 -4.18 13.38 4.85
CA LEU A 35 -3.57 12.84 3.64
C LEU A 35 -3.48 13.88 2.52
N TRP A 36 -4.57 14.63 2.29
CA TRP A 36 -4.64 15.64 1.23
C TRP A 36 -4.00 16.99 1.59
N THR A 37 -3.60 17.20 2.85
CA THR A 37 -2.87 18.41 3.27
C THR A 37 -1.36 18.28 3.03
N ILE A 38 -0.85 17.05 2.89
CA ILE A 38 0.57 16.78 2.77
C ILE A 38 1.01 16.88 1.29
N ARG A 39 1.95 17.79 1.01
CA ARG A 39 2.50 17.99 -0.36
C ARG A 39 3.12 16.73 -0.95
N SER A 40 3.79 15.92 -0.12
CA SER A 40 4.43 14.69 -0.59
C SER A 40 3.44 13.63 -1.07
N THR A 41 2.15 13.69 -0.65
CA THR A 41 1.10 12.82 -1.21
C THR A 41 0.95 13.07 -2.70
N TYR A 42 0.77 14.34 -3.11
CA TYR A 42 0.61 14.71 -4.52
C TYR A 42 1.85 14.35 -5.34
N TRP A 43 3.05 14.63 -4.82
CA TRP A 43 4.30 14.30 -5.51
C TRP A 43 4.54 12.80 -5.63
N GLY A 44 4.18 12.01 -4.62
CA GLY A 44 4.31 10.56 -4.71
C GLY A 44 3.29 9.95 -5.66
N LEU A 45 2.03 10.43 -5.68
CA LEU A 45 1.02 9.96 -6.63
C LEU A 45 1.42 10.34 -8.07
N ALA A 46 1.85 11.58 -8.30
CA ALA A 46 2.35 12.01 -9.59
C ALA A 46 3.60 11.21 -10.00
N GLY A 47 4.54 11.00 -9.08
CA GLY A 47 5.75 10.22 -9.33
C GLY A 47 5.46 8.76 -9.67
N ALA A 48 4.53 8.11 -8.96
CA ALA A 48 4.11 6.74 -9.26
C ALA A 48 3.44 6.64 -10.63
N LEU A 49 2.58 7.61 -10.99
CA LEU A 49 1.95 7.65 -12.31
C LEU A 49 2.98 7.88 -13.43
N LEU A 50 3.89 8.82 -13.26
CA LEU A 50 4.96 9.09 -14.23
C LEU A 50 5.87 7.87 -14.41
N LEU A 51 6.23 7.21 -13.31
CA LEU A 51 7.04 6.00 -13.35
C LEU A 51 6.30 4.85 -14.02
N MET A 52 5.00 4.69 -13.76
CA MET A 52 4.16 3.68 -14.42
C MET A 52 4.10 3.90 -15.93
N VAL A 53 3.86 5.13 -16.37
CA VAL A 53 3.84 5.50 -17.79
C VAL A 53 5.21 5.21 -18.42
N GLY A 54 6.29 5.66 -17.80
CA GLY A 54 7.65 5.48 -18.31
C GLY A 54 8.06 4.01 -18.41
N LEU A 55 7.77 3.20 -17.39
CA LEU A 55 8.10 1.78 -17.38
C LEU A 55 7.21 0.97 -18.33
N SER A 56 5.92 1.30 -18.44
CA SER A 56 5.03 0.62 -19.39
C SER A 56 5.45 0.90 -20.84
N LEU A 57 5.88 2.13 -21.15
CA LEU A 57 6.49 2.46 -22.45
C LEU A 57 7.76 1.64 -22.68
N LEU A 58 8.67 1.64 -21.71
CA LEU A 58 9.93 0.92 -21.81
C LEU A 58 9.70 -0.58 -22.02
N MET A 59 8.82 -1.21 -21.24
CA MET A 59 8.52 -2.63 -21.33
C MET A 59 7.83 -2.97 -22.65
N ALA A 60 6.89 -2.15 -23.11
CA ALA A 60 6.29 -2.34 -24.44
C ALA A 60 7.35 -2.26 -25.56
N GLN A 61 8.28 -1.30 -25.50
CA GLN A 61 9.39 -1.18 -26.45
C GLN A 61 10.33 -2.40 -26.39
N VAL A 62 10.67 -2.86 -25.19
CA VAL A 62 11.49 -4.07 -24.99
C VAL A 62 10.82 -5.29 -25.61
N THR A 63 9.51 -5.47 -25.42
CA THR A 63 8.76 -6.59 -26.04
C THR A 63 8.78 -6.52 -27.56
N VAL A 64 8.54 -5.33 -28.14
CA VAL A 64 8.62 -5.14 -29.60
C VAL A 64 10.02 -5.43 -30.12
N SER A 65 11.05 -4.88 -29.46
CA SER A 65 12.46 -5.09 -29.80
C SER A 65 12.80 -6.59 -29.80
N ASN A 66 12.44 -7.29 -28.72
CA ASN A 66 12.71 -8.72 -28.57
C ASN A 66 12.00 -9.57 -29.64
N ASN A 67 10.82 -9.17 -30.11
CA ASN A 67 10.10 -9.86 -31.18
C ASN A 67 10.64 -9.58 -32.59
N THR A 68 11.48 -8.57 -32.75
CA THR A 68 12.03 -8.15 -34.06
C THR A 68 13.54 -8.39 -34.20
N ASP A 69 14.23 -8.72 -33.10
CA ASP A 69 15.66 -9.00 -33.11
C ASP A 69 15.92 -10.50 -33.28
N ASP A 70 16.53 -10.86 -34.42
CA ASP A 70 16.93 -12.24 -34.74
C ASP A 70 18.00 -12.80 -33.80
N ARG A 71 18.68 -11.95 -33.01
CA ARG A 71 19.63 -12.40 -31.98
C ARG A 71 18.95 -12.94 -30.74
N VAL A 72 17.67 -12.62 -30.53
CA VAL A 72 16.90 -13.11 -29.39
C VAL A 72 16.39 -14.51 -29.72
N LYS A 73 16.74 -15.50 -28.88
CA LYS A 73 16.39 -16.91 -29.10
C LYS A 73 14.92 -17.23 -28.80
N GLU A 74 14.32 -16.46 -27.90
CA GLU A 74 12.93 -16.65 -27.45
C GLU A 74 12.16 -15.35 -27.65
N HIS A 75 11.25 -15.36 -28.62
CA HIS A 75 10.38 -14.22 -28.92
C HIS A 75 9.12 -14.30 -28.06
N PRO A 76 8.78 -13.25 -27.30
CA PRO A 76 7.54 -13.20 -26.51
C PRO A 76 6.26 -13.42 -27.33
N GLY A 77 6.29 -13.11 -28.63
CA GLY A 77 5.12 -13.17 -29.50
C GLY A 77 4.09 -12.08 -29.18
N VAL A 78 2.81 -12.38 -29.42
CA VAL A 78 1.71 -11.50 -29.07
C VAL A 78 1.39 -11.65 -27.59
N VAL A 79 1.47 -10.56 -26.84
CA VAL A 79 1.22 -10.53 -25.38
C VAL A 79 -0.04 -9.75 -25.06
N SER A 80 -0.64 -9.99 -23.88
CA SER A 80 -1.68 -9.07 -23.41
C SER A 80 -1.07 -7.72 -23.10
N THR A 81 -1.76 -6.65 -23.49
CA THR A 81 -1.29 -5.29 -23.19
C THR A 81 -1.34 -5.00 -21.70
N SER A 82 -2.30 -5.60 -20.97
CA SER A 82 -2.41 -5.45 -19.52
C SER A 82 -1.25 -6.12 -18.77
N ASP A 83 -0.68 -7.20 -19.30
CA ASP A 83 0.50 -7.88 -18.73
C ASP A 83 1.73 -6.96 -18.69
N ILE A 84 1.84 -6.06 -19.66
CA ILE A 84 2.93 -5.06 -19.70
C ILE A 84 2.77 -4.05 -18.56
N ALA A 85 1.53 -3.67 -18.26
CA ALA A 85 1.24 -2.79 -17.14
C ALA A 85 1.52 -3.51 -15.81
N THR A 86 1.03 -4.75 -15.62
CA THR A 86 1.27 -5.52 -14.39
C THR A 86 2.75 -5.80 -14.16
N GLY A 87 3.51 -6.15 -15.21
CA GLY A 87 4.96 -6.33 -15.15
C GLY A 87 5.74 -5.05 -14.77
N SER A 88 5.19 -3.88 -15.10
CA SER A 88 5.79 -2.59 -14.70
C SER A 88 5.61 -2.28 -13.21
N LEU A 89 4.67 -2.93 -12.52
CA LEU A 89 4.35 -2.67 -11.11
C LEU A 89 5.48 -3.05 -10.16
N ASP A 90 6.32 -4.03 -10.51
CA ASP A 90 7.43 -4.50 -9.67
C ASP A 90 8.32 -3.34 -9.19
N MET A 91 8.50 -2.32 -10.01
CA MET A 91 9.24 -1.11 -9.65
C MET A 91 8.33 0.02 -9.15
N VAL A 92 7.15 0.21 -9.75
CA VAL A 92 6.22 1.30 -9.39
C VAL A 92 5.72 1.17 -7.96
N GLN A 93 5.51 -0.06 -7.48
CA GLN A 93 5.02 -0.32 -6.13
C GLN A 93 5.88 0.36 -5.06
N PHE A 94 7.20 0.52 -5.25
CA PHE A 94 8.06 1.11 -4.24
C PHE A 94 7.77 2.59 -3.97
N VAL A 95 7.28 3.32 -4.98
CA VAL A 95 6.83 4.70 -4.79
C VAL A 95 5.54 4.73 -3.97
N VAL A 96 4.62 3.80 -4.24
CA VAL A 96 3.38 3.63 -3.47
C VAL A 96 3.67 3.18 -2.03
N LEU A 97 4.63 2.28 -1.85
CA LEU A 97 5.13 1.87 -0.53
C LEU A 97 5.69 3.06 0.23
N ALA A 98 6.51 3.90 -0.40
CA ALA A 98 7.06 5.09 0.26
C ALA A 98 5.95 6.04 0.74
N LEU A 99 4.87 6.21 -0.04
CA LEU A 99 3.68 6.95 0.39
C LEU A 99 3.02 6.30 1.60
N ALA A 100 2.77 4.99 1.56
CA ALA A 100 2.16 4.25 2.66
C ALA A 100 3.00 4.31 3.95
N ILE A 101 4.33 4.23 3.83
CA ILE A 101 5.26 4.42 4.94
C ILE A 101 5.11 5.82 5.51
N LEU A 102 5.11 6.86 4.67
CA LEU A 102 5.04 8.25 5.12
C LEU A 102 3.70 8.58 5.79
N MET A 103 2.61 7.92 5.38
CA MET A 103 1.29 8.05 6.02
C MET A 103 1.31 7.68 7.51
N ILE A 104 2.23 6.82 7.95
CA ILE A 104 2.40 6.47 9.37
C ILE A 104 3.64 7.13 9.98
N THR A 105 4.80 7.08 9.31
CA THR A 105 6.06 7.57 9.85
C THR A 105 6.16 9.09 9.88
N GLY A 106 5.40 9.81 9.04
CA GLY A 106 5.33 11.27 9.09
C GLY A 106 4.78 11.81 10.42
N GLU A 107 3.90 11.06 11.09
CA GLU A 107 3.40 11.44 12.41
C GLU A 107 4.42 11.22 13.52
N TYR A 108 5.23 10.17 13.40
CA TYR A 108 6.36 9.93 14.30
C TYR A 108 7.44 11.00 14.13
N ALA A 109 7.76 11.37 12.88
CA ALA A 109 8.78 12.37 12.58
C ALA A 109 8.41 13.78 13.08
N THR A 110 7.12 14.14 13.06
CA THR A 110 6.62 15.44 13.51
C THR A 110 6.21 15.47 14.98
N GLY A 111 6.17 14.32 15.66
CA GLY A 111 5.65 14.18 17.02
C GLY A 111 4.12 14.33 17.13
N SER A 112 3.42 14.56 16.02
CA SER A 112 1.96 14.76 15.99
C SER A 112 1.16 13.53 16.42
N ILE A 113 1.79 12.35 16.44
CA ILE A 113 1.16 11.11 16.92
C ILE A 113 0.64 11.23 18.35
N HIS A 114 1.32 11.96 19.24
CA HIS A 114 0.85 12.14 20.62
C HIS A 114 -0.50 12.87 20.68
N ALA A 115 -0.66 13.91 19.84
CA ALA A 115 -1.94 14.60 19.72
C ALA A 115 -3.01 13.66 19.14
N THR A 116 -2.71 12.92 18.07
CA THR A 116 -3.64 11.93 17.50
C THR A 116 -4.13 10.93 18.55
N LEU A 117 -3.21 10.44 19.38
CA LEU A 117 -3.48 9.44 20.42
C LEU A 117 -4.26 9.97 21.63
N GLN A 118 -4.19 11.27 21.91
CA GLN A 118 -5.02 11.93 22.93
C GLN A 118 -6.46 12.13 22.44
N TRP A 119 -6.62 12.50 21.17
CA TRP A 119 -7.92 12.76 20.56
C TRP A 119 -8.66 11.48 20.14
N ILE A 120 -7.93 10.40 19.87
CA ILE A 120 -8.48 9.08 19.52
C ILE A 120 -7.93 8.04 20.52
N PRO A 121 -8.56 7.90 21.70
CA PRO A 121 -8.06 7.01 22.76
C PRO A 121 -7.90 5.54 22.32
N PRO A 122 -8.84 4.91 21.60
CA PRO A 122 -8.67 3.52 21.18
C PRO A 122 -7.64 3.40 20.04
N ARG A 123 -6.44 2.89 20.36
CA ARG A 123 -5.32 2.68 19.40
C ARG A 123 -5.71 1.89 18.14
N HIS A 124 -6.57 0.88 18.31
CA HIS A 124 -7.08 0.08 17.20
C HIS A 124 -7.94 0.92 16.24
N ARG A 125 -8.73 1.87 16.77
CA ARG A 125 -9.58 2.76 15.96
C ARG A 125 -8.72 3.68 15.10
N MET A 126 -7.68 4.28 15.67
CA MET A 126 -6.72 5.12 14.94
C MET A 126 -6.09 4.34 13.77
N LEU A 127 -5.50 3.16 14.05
CA LEU A 127 -4.83 2.38 13.00
C LEU A 127 -5.83 1.87 11.94
N SER A 128 -7.02 1.43 12.35
CA SER A 128 -8.06 0.96 11.41
C SER A 128 -8.59 2.08 10.52
N ALA A 129 -8.74 3.31 11.04
CA ALA A 129 -9.14 4.46 10.24
C ALA A 129 -8.08 4.80 9.19
N LYS A 130 -6.81 4.83 9.58
CA LYS A 130 -5.69 5.08 8.67
C LYS A 130 -5.58 3.99 7.60
N ALA A 131 -5.69 2.72 7.99
CA ALA A 131 -5.71 1.60 7.06
C ALA A 131 -6.87 1.69 6.06
N ALA A 132 -8.08 2.06 6.53
CA ALA A 132 -9.24 2.23 5.67
C ALA A 132 -9.05 3.38 4.66
N ILE A 133 -8.54 4.54 5.10
CA ILE A 133 -8.26 5.66 4.20
C ILE A 133 -7.18 5.30 3.19
N ALA A 134 -6.11 4.62 3.61
CA ALA A 134 -5.07 4.15 2.70
C ALA A 134 -5.64 3.19 1.64
N ALA A 135 -6.44 2.21 2.05
CA ALA A 135 -7.08 1.29 1.11
C ALA A 135 -8.01 2.02 0.13
N VAL A 136 -8.86 2.93 0.63
CA VAL A 136 -9.82 3.71 -0.18
C VAL A 136 -9.14 4.63 -1.18
N VAL A 137 -7.94 5.14 -0.89
CA VAL A 137 -7.20 6.03 -1.80
C VAL A 137 -6.29 5.25 -2.75
N ILE A 138 -5.56 4.27 -2.23
CA ILE A 138 -4.59 3.51 -3.03
C ILE A 138 -5.29 2.53 -3.97
N PHE A 139 -6.44 1.97 -3.61
CA PHE A 139 -7.19 1.09 -4.50
C PHE A 139 -7.55 1.77 -5.85
N PRO A 140 -8.33 2.87 -5.89
CA PRO A 140 -8.66 3.52 -7.15
C PRO A 140 -7.43 4.10 -7.85
N PHE A 141 -6.41 4.52 -7.09
CA PHE A 141 -5.16 4.97 -7.68
C PHE A 141 -4.41 3.82 -8.38
N GLY A 142 -4.37 2.62 -7.79
CA GLY A 142 -3.78 1.45 -8.43
C GLY A 142 -4.55 1.01 -9.67
N VAL A 143 -5.89 1.08 -9.64
CA VAL A 143 -6.72 0.89 -10.85
C VAL A 143 -6.33 1.90 -11.93
N LEU A 144 -6.17 3.18 -11.57
CA LEU A 144 -5.71 4.22 -12.50
C LEU A 144 -4.31 3.90 -13.06
N LEU A 145 -3.37 3.43 -12.23
CA LEU A 145 -2.04 3.03 -12.69
C LEU A 145 -2.12 1.91 -13.72
N GLY A 146 -2.87 0.83 -13.43
CA GLY A 146 -3.06 -0.30 -14.35
C GLY A 146 -3.66 0.13 -15.68
N LEU A 147 -4.70 0.97 -15.65
CA LEU A 147 -5.33 1.52 -16.85
C LEU A 147 -4.38 2.44 -17.63
N ALA A 148 -3.65 3.33 -16.94
CA ALA A 148 -2.71 4.26 -17.58
C ALA A 148 -1.53 3.51 -18.24
N GLY A 149 -0.96 2.53 -17.55
CA GLY A 149 0.10 1.69 -18.10
C GLY A 149 -0.36 0.93 -19.35
N THR A 150 -1.54 0.31 -19.28
CA THR A 150 -2.13 -0.42 -20.41
C THR A 150 -2.42 0.50 -21.60
N ALA A 151 -3.03 1.67 -21.34
CA ALA A 151 -3.38 2.64 -22.36
C ALA A 151 -2.16 3.18 -23.12
N VAL A 152 -1.05 3.36 -22.42
CA VAL A 152 0.20 3.85 -23.00
C VAL A 152 1.00 2.75 -23.69
N ALA A 153 0.96 1.52 -23.16
CA ALA A 153 1.60 0.36 -23.78
C ALA A 153 0.93 -0.02 -25.12
N TYR A 154 -0.40 0.00 -25.18
CA TYR A 154 -1.18 -0.44 -26.35
C TYR A 154 -0.68 0.10 -27.71
N PRO A 155 -0.56 1.43 -27.92
CA PRO A 155 -0.12 1.97 -29.21
C PRO A 155 1.34 1.59 -29.54
N VAL A 156 2.17 1.34 -28.53
CA VAL A 156 3.57 0.94 -28.72
C VAL A 156 3.67 -0.50 -29.20
N LEU A 157 2.90 -1.41 -28.60
CA LEU A 157 2.94 -2.83 -28.97
C LEU A 157 2.43 -3.08 -30.39
N GLY A 158 1.46 -2.30 -30.87
CA GLY A 158 0.89 -2.46 -32.20
C GLY A 158 0.44 -3.90 -32.45
N LYS A 159 0.99 -4.55 -33.49
CA LYS A 159 0.66 -5.95 -33.84
C LYS A 159 1.08 -6.99 -32.79
N TRP A 160 1.95 -6.63 -31.85
CA TRP A 160 2.44 -7.51 -30.79
C TRP A 160 1.61 -7.43 -29.52
N GLY A 161 0.59 -6.56 -29.48
CA GLY A 161 -0.30 -6.37 -28.34
C GLY A 161 -1.69 -6.86 -28.65
N ARG A 162 -2.23 -7.73 -27.80
CA ARG A 162 -3.66 -8.04 -27.73
C ARG A 162 -4.29 -7.13 -26.68
N LEU A 163 -5.47 -6.60 -27.00
CA LEU A 163 -6.27 -5.83 -26.05
C LEU A 163 -7.62 -6.51 -25.92
N ASP A 164 -7.87 -7.04 -24.72
CA ASP A 164 -9.18 -7.55 -24.33
C ASP A 164 -9.72 -6.70 -23.17
N ALA A 165 -10.95 -6.23 -23.30
CA ALA A 165 -11.54 -5.32 -22.31
C ALA A 165 -11.77 -6.01 -20.96
N GLY A 166 -12.05 -7.32 -20.96
CA GLY A 166 -12.19 -8.11 -19.74
C GLY A 166 -10.86 -8.21 -19.00
N ASP A 167 -9.79 -8.58 -19.71
CA ASP A 167 -8.42 -8.65 -19.16
C ASP A 167 -8.00 -7.29 -18.59
N VAL A 168 -8.19 -6.19 -19.34
CA VAL A 168 -7.82 -4.83 -18.90
C VAL A 168 -8.53 -4.43 -17.61
N VAL A 169 -9.84 -4.68 -17.51
CA VAL A 169 -10.61 -4.33 -16.31
C VAL A 169 -10.22 -5.20 -15.14
N HIS A 170 -10.07 -6.51 -15.37
CA HIS A 170 -9.66 -7.45 -14.33
C HIS A 170 -8.29 -7.09 -13.75
N ASP A 171 -7.29 -6.89 -14.61
CA ASP A 171 -5.91 -6.65 -14.19
C ASP A 171 -5.74 -5.28 -13.53
N ALA A 172 -6.49 -4.27 -13.98
CA ALA A 172 -6.53 -2.98 -13.29
C ALA A 172 -7.15 -3.09 -11.89
N LEU A 173 -8.24 -3.87 -11.73
CA LEU A 173 -8.85 -4.12 -10.41
C LEU A 173 -7.91 -4.90 -9.48
N MET A 174 -7.23 -5.93 -9.99
CA MET A 174 -6.23 -6.68 -9.23
C MET A 174 -5.02 -5.81 -8.86
N THR A 175 -4.58 -4.91 -9.75
CA THR A 175 -3.54 -3.92 -9.47
C THR A 175 -3.93 -3.00 -8.32
N GLY A 176 -5.15 -2.46 -8.36
CA GLY A 176 -5.71 -1.66 -7.26
C GLY A 176 -5.76 -2.42 -5.95
N LEU A 177 -6.27 -3.66 -5.97
CA LEU A 177 -6.38 -4.51 -4.80
C LEU A 177 -5.02 -4.84 -4.19
N TYR A 178 -4.06 -5.25 -5.03
CA TYR A 178 -2.69 -5.56 -4.63
C TYR A 178 -2.03 -4.37 -3.91
N LEU A 179 -2.03 -3.19 -4.54
CA LEU A 179 -1.39 -1.99 -3.97
C LEU A 179 -2.08 -1.53 -2.69
N ALA A 180 -3.40 -1.66 -2.59
CA ALA A 180 -4.15 -1.31 -1.40
C ALA A 180 -3.81 -2.23 -0.21
N VAL A 181 -3.85 -3.54 -0.41
CA VAL A 181 -3.51 -4.54 0.63
C VAL A 181 -2.04 -4.39 1.04
N LEU A 182 -1.14 -4.22 0.07
CA LEU A 182 0.28 -3.99 0.33
C LEU A 182 0.52 -2.73 1.16
N SER A 183 -0.16 -1.63 0.82
CA SER A 183 -0.05 -0.37 1.57
C SER A 183 -0.52 -0.53 3.02
N VAL A 184 -1.60 -1.28 3.25
CA VAL A 184 -2.10 -1.56 4.61
C VAL A 184 -1.14 -2.46 5.39
N LEU A 185 -0.55 -3.47 4.76
CA LEU A 185 0.49 -4.30 5.37
C LEU A 185 1.67 -3.43 5.83
N ILE A 186 2.12 -2.54 4.96
CA ILE A 186 3.25 -1.64 5.20
C ILE A 186 2.93 -0.61 6.28
N LEU A 187 1.70 -0.12 6.36
CA LEU A 187 1.23 0.70 7.49
C LEU A 187 1.33 -0.04 8.82
N GLY A 188 0.92 -1.32 8.86
CA GLY A 188 1.06 -2.18 10.03
C GLY A 188 2.53 -2.33 10.44
N VAL A 189 3.40 -2.69 9.50
CA VAL A 189 4.85 -2.79 9.74
C VAL A 189 5.45 -1.46 10.20
N GLY A 190 5.11 -0.35 9.53
CA GLY A 190 5.60 0.99 9.87
C GLY A 190 5.16 1.46 11.25
N SER A 191 3.97 1.09 11.70
CA SER A 191 3.50 1.39 13.06
C SER A 191 4.30 0.66 14.15
N MET A 192 4.84 -0.54 13.84
CA MET A 192 5.73 -1.27 14.75
C MET A 192 7.14 -0.68 14.78
N LEU A 193 7.68 -0.33 13.61
CA LEU A 193 9.07 0.10 13.46
C LEU A 193 9.29 1.59 13.75
N ARG A 194 8.28 2.44 13.54
CA ARG A 194 8.30 3.89 13.86
C ARG A 194 9.43 4.69 13.19
N SER A 195 10.03 4.16 12.13
CA SER A 195 11.13 4.78 11.39
C SER A 195 10.95 4.56 9.90
N THR A 196 11.01 5.64 9.12
CA THR A 196 10.90 5.59 7.65
C THR A 196 11.98 4.69 7.05
N ALA A 197 13.23 4.86 7.50
CA ALA A 197 14.35 4.09 6.99
C ALA A 197 14.23 2.60 7.35
N ALA A 198 13.89 2.27 8.59
CA ALA A 198 13.72 0.88 9.00
C ALA A 198 12.56 0.21 8.24
N THR A 199 11.44 0.91 8.09
CA THR A 199 10.26 0.39 7.39
C THR A 199 10.54 0.15 5.92
N LEU A 200 11.21 1.09 5.24
CA LEU A 200 11.55 0.95 3.83
C LEU A 200 12.53 -0.21 3.61
N THR A 201 13.59 -0.29 4.42
CA THR A 201 14.59 -1.36 4.31
C THR A 201 13.96 -2.72 4.57
N SER A 202 13.18 -2.86 5.65
CA SER A 202 12.49 -4.13 5.96
C SER A 202 11.47 -4.51 4.89
N ALA A 203 10.70 -3.55 4.36
CA ALA A 203 9.75 -3.80 3.28
C ALA A 203 10.46 -4.28 2.01
N PHE A 204 11.55 -3.62 1.61
CA PHE A 204 12.33 -4.02 0.44
C PHE A 204 12.91 -5.43 0.61
N LEU A 205 13.52 -5.73 1.76
CA LEU A 205 14.06 -7.06 2.02
C LEU A 205 12.98 -8.14 2.03
N PHE A 206 11.84 -7.87 2.68
CA PHE A 206 10.79 -8.87 2.89
C PHE A 206 9.90 -9.10 1.67
N VAL A 207 9.58 -8.05 0.91
CA VAL A 207 8.65 -8.11 -0.24
C VAL A 207 9.39 -8.44 -1.53
N MET A 208 10.69 -8.15 -1.65
CA MET A 208 11.41 -8.35 -2.91
C MET A 208 12.62 -9.28 -2.77
N VAL A 209 13.55 -8.98 -1.87
CA VAL A 209 14.82 -9.74 -1.79
C VAL A 209 14.60 -11.17 -1.32
N LEU A 210 13.89 -11.36 -0.20
CA LEU A 210 13.67 -12.67 0.40
C LEU A 210 12.92 -13.62 -0.58
N PRO A 211 11.76 -13.26 -1.16
CA PRO A 211 11.07 -14.11 -2.13
C PRO A 211 11.94 -14.44 -3.35
N ALA A 212 12.64 -13.44 -3.91
CA ALA A 212 13.51 -13.65 -5.06
C ALA A 212 14.66 -14.63 -4.76
N MET A 213 15.22 -14.60 -3.56
CA MET A 213 16.25 -15.54 -3.12
C MET A 213 15.68 -16.95 -2.93
N LEU A 214 14.49 -17.07 -2.35
CA LEU A 214 13.86 -18.38 -2.11
C LEU A 214 13.45 -19.06 -3.42
N VAL A 215 12.83 -18.32 -4.36
CA VAL A 215 12.43 -18.86 -5.67
C VAL A 215 13.65 -19.29 -6.50
N ASN A 216 14.76 -18.56 -6.41
CA ASN A 216 15.98 -18.91 -7.15
C ASN A 216 16.84 -19.99 -6.48
N SER A 217 16.45 -20.51 -5.31
CA SER A 217 17.24 -21.48 -4.54
C SER A 217 17.27 -22.90 -5.13
N ARG A 218 16.45 -23.18 -6.17
CA ARG A 218 16.25 -24.50 -6.80
C ARG A 218 15.78 -25.60 -5.84
N SER A 219 15.19 -25.22 -4.71
CA SER A 219 14.66 -26.14 -3.71
C SER A 219 13.15 -25.99 -3.61
N LYS A 220 12.42 -27.08 -3.86
CA LYS A 220 10.95 -27.11 -3.80
C LYS A 220 10.40 -26.66 -2.45
N LEU A 221 11.12 -26.94 -1.36
CA LEU A 221 10.71 -26.52 -0.03
C LEU A 221 10.80 -25.00 0.14
N LEU A 222 11.88 -24.39 -0.36
CA LEU A 222 12.09 -22.95 -0.29
C LEU A 222 11.15 -22.20 -1.25
N GLU A 223 10.88 -22.77 -2.43
CA GLU A 223 9.84 -22.28 -3.34
C GLU A 223 8.46 -22.29 -2.66
N HIS A 224 8.08 -23.40 -2.01
CA HIS A 224 6.80 -23.48 -1.30
C HIS A 224 6.69 -22.47 -0.14
N VAL A 225 7.79 -22.20 0.56
CA VAL A 225 7.83 -21.14 1.57
C VAL A 225 7.69 -19.76 0.92
N ALA A 226 8.32 -19.54 -0.23
CA ALA A 226 8.17 -18.28 -0.98
C ALA A 226 6.73 -18.05 -1.40
N ASP A 227 6.02 -19.10 -1.83
CA ASP A 227 4.61 -19.02 -2.22
C ASP A 227 3.73 -18.56 -1.05
N GLY A 228 4.12 -18.83 0.19
CA GLY A 228 3.43 -18.34 1.39
C GLY A 228 3.72 -16.89 1.76
N LEU A 229 4.65 -16.20 1.08
CA LEU A 229 5.02 -14.82 1.38
C LEU A 229 4.03 -13.81 0.77
N PRO A 230 3.85 -12.62 1.39
CA PRO A 230 2.89 -11.62 0.92
C PRO A 230 3.10 -11.18 -0.53
N SER A 231 4.36 -11.05 -0.95
CA SER A 231 4.73 -10.63 -2.29
C SER A 231 4.38 -11.67 -3.35
N SER A 232 4.68 -12.95 -3.09
CA SER A 232 4.40 -14.04 -4.02
C SER A 232 2.89 -14.25 -4.10
N ALA A 233 2.20 -14.31 -2.97
CA ALA A 233 0.74 -14.38 -2.92
C ALA A 233 0.08 -13.18 -3.63
N GLY A 234 0.59 -11.96 -3.42
CA GLY A 234 0.12 -10.78 -4.13
C GLY A 234 0.36 -10.86 -5.64
N ARG A 235 1.46 -11.46 -6.08
CA ARG A 235 1.76 -11.65 -7.51
C ARG A 235 0.92 -12.73 -8.16
N HIS A 236 0.67 -13.84 -7.46
CA HIS A 236 -0.28 -14.88 -7.89
C HIS A 236 -1.70 -14.33 -8.02
N LEU A 237 -2.08 -13.39 -7.13
CA LEU A 237 -3.35 -12.67 -7.24
C LEU A 237 -3.40 -11.78 -8.49
N LEU A 238 -2.31 -11.09 -8.84
CA LEU A 238 -2.22 -10.22 -10.01
C LEU A 238 -2.26 -10.99 -11.32
N ASN A 239 -1.44 -12.03 -11.42
CA ASN A 239 -1.25 -12.77 -12.66
C ASN A 239 -2.30 -13.86 -12.88
N GLY A 240 -3.04 -14.24 -11.83
CA GLY A 240 -3.99 -15.35 -11.87
C GLY A 240 -3.32 -16.72 -12.04
N ASP A 241 -2.00 -16.78 -11.93
CA ASP A 241 -1.18 -17.99 -12.00
C ASP A 241 -0.58 -18.32 -10.63
N GLY A 242 -0.31 -19.59 -10.35
CA GLY A 242 0.31 -19.99 -9.11
C GLY A 242 -0.04 -21.40 -8.61
N PRO A 243 0.56 -21.82 -7.50
CA PRO A 243 0.33 -23.14 -6.90
C PRO A 243 -1.04 -23.27 -6.22
N TYR A 244 -1.79 -22.16 -6.10
CA TYR A 244 -3.12 -22.12 -5.50
C TYR A 244 -4.03 -21.07 -6.19
N PRO A 245 -5.36 -21.19 -6.06
CA PRO A 245 -6.31 -20.25 -6.66
C PRO A 245 -6.23 -18.83 -6.08
N ALA A 246 -6.66 -17.83 -6.85
CA ALA A 246 -6.67 -16.41 -6.45
C ALA A 246 -7.32 -16.10 -5.08
N PRO A 247 -8.45 -16.74 -4.67
CA PRO A 247 -8.99 -16.53 -3.32
C PRO A 247 -8.04 -16.96 -2.19
N VAL A 248 -7.24 -18.01 -2.41
CA VAL A 248 -6.23 -18.48 -1.45
C VAL A 248 -5.06 -17.49 -1.39
N ALA A 249 -4.63 -16.98 -2.54
CA ALA A 249 -3.62 -15.93 -2.65
C ALA A 249 -4.02 -14.69 -1.84
N LEU A 250 -5.27 -14.24 -2.02
CA LEU A 250 -5.83 -13.12 -1.27
C LEU A 250 -5.92 -13.43 0.22
N ALA A 251 -6.31 -14.63 0.63
CA ALA A 251 -6.39 -15.03 2.04
C ALA A 251 -5.01 -15.02 2.71
N ILE A 252 -3.97 -15.53 2.05
CA ILE A 252 -2.59 -15.49 2.54
C ILE A 252 -2.16 -14.02 2.71
N PHE A 253 -2.37 -13.20 1.68
CA PHE A 253 -1.95 -11.80 1.71
C PHE A 253 -2.70 -10.97 2.77
N ALA A 254 -4.01 -11.20 2.90
CA ALA A 254 -4.84 -10.59 3.94
C ALA A 254 -4.45 -11.08 5.35
N GLY A 255 -4.06 -12.35 5.50
CA GLY A 255 -3.57 -12.91 6.76
C GLY A 255 -2.31 -12.22 7.25
N TRP A 256 -1.31 -12.02 6.38
CA TRP A 256 -0.12 -11.24 6.68
C TRP A 256 -0.42 -9.78 7.01
N THR A 257 -1.36 -9.17 6.28
CA THR A 257 -1.81 -7.80 6.52
C THR A 257 -2.47 -7.67 7.90
N ALA A 258 -3.35 -8.61 8.26
CA ALA A 258 -4.00 -8.66 9.57
C ALA A 258 -2.98 -8.87 10.70
N ALA A 259 -1.98 -9.75 10.50
CA ALA A 259 -0.89 -9.96 11.45
C ALA A 259 -0.06 -8.68 11.66
N ALA A 260 0.27 -7.96 10.59
CA ALA A 260 1.00 -6.70 10.66
C ALA A 260 0.20 -5.59 11.39
N LEU A 261 -1.09 -5.46 11.11
CA LEU A 261 -1.97 -4.53 11.82
C LEU A 261 -2.11 -4.89 13.30
N TRP A 262 -2.26 -6.18 13.61
CA TRP A 262 -2.33 -6.67 14.98
C TRP A 262 -1.04 -6.36 15.75
N GLY A 263 0.12 -6.66 15.16
CA GLY A 263 1.43 -6.28 15.70
C GLY A 263 1.58 -4.77 15.91
N GLY A 264 1.07 -3.97 14.96
CA GLY A 264 1.01 -2.52 15.10
C GLY A 264 0.21 -2.06 16.32
N VAL A 265 -1.01 -2.59 16.48
CA VAL A 265 -1.88 -2.27 17.63
C VAL A 265 -1.26 -2.71 18.95
N THR A 266 -0.62 -3.88 19.02
CA THR A 266 0.00 -4.36 20.26
C THR A 266 1.19 -3.47 20.65
N VAL A 267 2.06 -3.12 19.70
CA VAL A 267 3.19 -2.20 19.96
C VAL A 267 2.70 -0.82 20.43
N LEU A 268 1.66 -0.26 19.78
CA LEU A 268 1.05 1.02 20.20
C LEU A 268 0.46 0.96 21.62
N ARG A 269 -0.09 -0.18 22.04
CA ARG A 269 -0.64 -0.35 23.39
C ARG A 269 0.43 -0.49 24.46
N HIS A 270 1.56 -1.12 24.15
CA HIS A 270 2.61 -1.38 25.13
C HIS A 270 3.61 -0.22 25.26
N ARG A 271 3.86 0.54 24.19
CA ARG A 271 4.88 1.61 24.17
C ARG A 271 4.33 3.03 24.31
N ASP A 272 3.05 3.26 24.02
CA ASP A 272 2.41 4.58 24.10
C ASP A 272 1.29 4.64 25.14
N ALA A 273 1.45 3.82 26.20
CA ALA A 273 0.68 3.83 27.43
C ALA A 273 1.40 4.67 28.49
#